data_AF-A0A821WEJ0-F1
#
_entry.id   AF-A0A821WEJ0-F1
#
_cell.length_a   1.000
_cell.length_b   1.000
_cell.length_c   1.000
_cell.angle_alpha   90.00
_cell.angle_beta   90.00
_cell.angle_gamma   90.00
#
_symmetry.space_group_name_H-M   'P 1'
#
loop_
_entity.id
_entity.type
_entity.pdbx_description
1 polymer ?
#
loop_
_entity_poly.entity_id
_entity_poly.type
_entity_poly.pdbx_seq_one_letter_code
_entity_poly.pdbx_strand_id
1 'polypeptide(L)'
;MTEGSQCYKESTKVSGCPACQPPLNSLASTLPHAHCSHSRLVCRISNKPLNEHNHPMVLPNGQVYGEKALKEMMKEQGSIICPKTKEVFCMKRVEKVYVM
;
A
#
# COMPACT_ATOMS: atom_id res chain seq x y z
N MET A 1 -17.86 8.00 3.91
CA MET A 1 -17.97 6.54 4.12
C MET A 1 -17.73 6.30 5.59
N THR A 2 -18.79 6.43 6.38
CA THR A 2 -18.82 6.25 7.83
C THR A 2 -19.49 4.90 8.09
N GLU A 3 -18.75 3.81 7.85
CA GLU A 3 -19.20 2.50 8.31
C GLU A 3 -18.90 2.39 9.80
N GLY A 4 -19.97 2.28 10.58
CA GLY A 4 -19.95 2.25 12.04
C GLY A 4 -19.11 1.11 12.60
N SER A 5 -18.70 1.30 13.84
CA SER A 5 -17.70 0.55 14.56
C SER A 5 -18.08 -0.91 14.84
N GLN A 6 -17.69 -1.80 13.93
CA GLN A 6 -17.93 -3.26 14.04
C GLN A 6 -17.38 -3.88 15.34
N CYS A 7 -16.44 -3.23 16.01
CA CYS A 7 -15.87 -3.72 17.27
C CYS A 7 -16.79 -3.54 18.51
N TYR A 8 -17.86 -2.75 18.44
CA TYR A 8 -18.75 -2.47 19.58
C TYR A 8 -20.11 -3.19 19.52
N LYS A 9 -20.39 -3.92 18.43
CA LYS A 9 -21.57 -4.78 18.33
C LYS A 9 -21.17 -6.22 18.63
N GLU A 10 -21.90 -6.87 19.54
CA GLU A 10 -21.59 -8.23 19.99
C GLU A 10 -21.57 -9.24 18.82
N SER A 11 -22.49 -9.09 17.85
CA SER A 11 -22.59 -9.97 16.68
C SER A 11 -21.43 -9.84 15.68
N THR A 12 -20.59 -8.80 15.78
CA THR A 12 -19.49 -8.53 14.84
C THR A 12 -18.12 -8.49 15.49
N LYS A 13 -18.01 -8.86 16.78
CA LYS A 13 -16.72 -8.97 17.46
C LYS A 13 -15.92 -10.14 16.90
N VAL A 14 -14.63 -9.89 16.67
CA VAL A 14 -13.68 -10.89 16.16
C VAL A 14 -12.64 -11.17 17.25
N SER A 15 -12.44 -12.45 17.59
CA SER A 15 -11.52 -12.87 18.67
C SER A 15 -10.09 -12.40 18.45
N GLY A 16 -9.62 -12.39 17.20
CA GLY A 16 -8.27 -11.92 16.82
C GLY A 16 -8.12 -10.41 16.68
N CYS A 17 -9.19 -9.61 16.83
CA CYS A 17 -9.12 -8.16 16.72
C CYS A 17 -8.76 -7.53 18.08
N PRO A 18 -7.63 -6.79 18.19
CA PRO A 18 -7.26 -6.14 19.45
C PRO A 18 -8.33 -5.17 19.95
N ALA A 19 -8.98 -4.42 19.05
CA ALA A 19 -10.03 -3.46 19.43
C ALA A 19 -11.35 -4.12 19.88
N CYS A 20 -11.55 -5.43 19.64
CA CYS A 20 -12.71 -6.17 20.16
C CYS A 20 -12.48 -6.71 21.59
N GLN A 21 -11.24 -6.69 22.09
CA GLN A 21 -10.90 -7.20 23.42
C GLN A 21 -11.27 -6.17 24.51
N PRO A 22 -11.92 -6.56 25.62
CA PRO A 22 -12.45 -5.62 26.61
C PRO A 22 -11.48 -4.54 27.12
N PRO A 23 -10.22 -4.85 27.52
CA PRO A 23 -9.31 -3.83 28.03
C PRO A 23 -8.93 -2.79 26.95
N LEU A 24 -8.78 -3.22 25.69
CA LEU A 24 -8.40 -2.36 24.57
C LEU A 24 -9.58 -1.64 23.93
N ASN A 25 -10.77 -2.23 23.99
CA ASN A 25 -12.01 -1.67 23.44
C ASN A 25 -12.36 -0.34 24.11
N SER A 26 -12.20 -0.26 25.43
CA SER A 26 -12.43 0.99 26.18
C SER A 26 -11.49 2.12 25.74
N LEU A 27 -10.21 1.80 25.52
CA LEU A 27 -9.19 2.73 25.05
C LEU A 27 -9.42 3.16 23.58
N ALA A 28 -9.96 2.25 22.77
CA ALA A 28 -10.24 2.50 21.35
C ALA A 28 -11.55 3.29 21.09
N SER A 29 -12.34 3.59 22.13
CA SER A 29 -13.65 4.25 22.00
C SER A 29 -13.59 5.64 21.39
N THR A 30 -12.50 6.36 21.63
CA THR A 30 -12.27 7.71 21.13
C THR A 30 -11.46 7.74 19.83
N LEU A 31 -10.96 6.59 19.36
CA LEU A 31 -10.11 6.51 18.19
C LEU A 31 -10.94 6.36 16.91
N PRO A 32 -10.49 6.96 15.78
CA PRO A 32 -11.14 6.74 14.50
C PRO A 32 -11.08 5.25 14.11
N HIS A 33 -12.20 4.75 13.57
CA HIS A 33 -12.31 3.36 13.17
C HIS A 33 -11.52 3.10 11.89
N ALA A 34 -10.41 2.36 12.02
CA ALA A 34 -9.56 1.96 10.89
C ALA A 34 -9.65 0.45 10.67
N HIS A 35 -10.84 -0.05 10.34
CA HIS A 35 -10.99 -1.45 9.98
C HIS A 35 -10.38 -1.69 8.59
N CYS A 36 -9.20 -2.30 8.55
CA CYS A 36 -8.52 -2.68 7.32
C CYS A 36 -8.23 -4.19 7.38
N SER A 37 -9.11 -5.00 6.79
CA SER A 37 -8.96 -6.46 6.78
C SER A 37 -7.81 -6.95 5.90
N HIS A 38 -7.37 -6.13 4.94
CA HIS A 38 -6.32 -6.47 3.99
C HIS A 38 -5.38 -5.30 3.77
N SER A 39 -4.08 -5.55 3.90
CA SER A 39 -3.05 -4.58 3.52
C SER A 39 -3.14 -4.26 2.03
N ARG A 40 -2.80 -3.03 1.65
CA ARG A 40 -2.77 -2.58 0.25
C ARG A 40 -1.40 -2.04 -0.08
N LEU A 41 -0.84 -2.47 -1.20
CA LEU A 41 0.40 -1.90 -1.71
C LEU A 41 0.11 -0.58 -2.42
N VAL A 42 0.91 0.44 -2.14
CA VAL A 42 0.77 1.78 -2.71
C VAL A 42 2.12 2.22 -3.27
N CYS A 43 2.10 2.78 -4.49
CA CYS A 43 3.29 3.30 -5.13
C CYS A 43 3.80 4.55 -4.39
N ARG A 44 5.09 4.58 -4.03
CA ARG A 44 5.72 5.73 -3.34
C ARG A 44 5.80 7.01 -4.21
N ILE A 45 5.75 6.89 -5.54
CA ILE A 45 5.86 8.04 -6.46
C ILE A 45 4.47 8.60 -6.75
N SER A 46 3.56 7.77 -7.25
CA SER A 46 2.24 8.23 -7.70
C SER A 46 1.18 8.23 -6.60
N ASN A 47 1.47 7.65 -5.42
CA ASN A 47 0.50 7.38 -4.35
C ASN A 47 -0.74 6.58 -4.80
N LYS A 48 -0.67 5.92 -5.96
CA LYS A 48 -1.74 5.07 -6.49
C LYS A 48 -1.56 3.63 -6.01
N PRO A 49 -2.65 2.88 -5.79
CA PRO A 49 -2.58 1.46 -5.46
C PRO A 49 -1.81 0.66 -6.50
N LEU A 50 -1.07 -0.36 -6.05
CA LEU A 50 -0.48 -1.38 -6.92
C LEU A 50 -1.48 -2.53 -7.05
N ASN A 51 -1.89 -2.83 -8.27
CA ASN A 51 -2.93 -3.82 -8.60
C ASN A 51 -2.80 -4.29 -10.05
N GLU A 52 -3.80 -5.01 -10.56
CA GLU A 52 -3.88 -5.53 -11.95
C GLU A 52 -3.76 -4.44 -13.03
N HIS A 53 -4.10 -3.19 -12.71
CA HIS A 53 -4.00 -2.06 -13.63
C HIS A 53 -2.78 -1.17 -13.36
N ASN A 54 -1.99 -1.46 -12.33
CA ASN A 54 -0.79 -0.73 -11.96
C ASN A 54 0.16 -1.70 -11.27
N HIS A 55 0.82 -2.54 -12.06
CA HIS A 55 1.63 -3.63 -11.53
C HIS A 55 2.79 -3.11 -10.68
N PRO A 56 3.15 -3.81 -9.59
CA PRO A 56 4.39 -3.56 -8.88
C PRO A 56 5.58 -3.98 -9.77
N MET A 57 6.51 -3.05 -9.97
CA MET A 57 7.71 -3.18 -10.78
C MET A 57 8.94 -2.94 -9.90
N VAL A 58 9.93 -3.83 -9.96
CA VAL A 58 11.17 -3.76 -9.19
C VAL A 58 12.30 -3.19 -10.04
N LEU A 59 13.06 -2.25 -9.48
CA LEU A 59 14.31 -1.75 -10.04
C LEU A 59 15.48 -2.68 -9.64
N PRO A 60 16.63 -2.64 -10.34
CA PRO A 60 17.79 -3.48 -10.01
C PRO A 60 18.33 -3.33 -8.58
N ASN A 61 18.05 -2.21 -7.92
CA ASN A 61 18.42 -1.96 -6.52
C ASN A 61 17.38 -2.46 -5.49
N GLY A 62 16.39 -3.22 -5.93
CA GLY A 62 15.34 -3.81 -5.08
C GLY A 62 14.22 -2.85 -4.67
N GLN A 63 14.20 -1.59 -5.15
CA GLN A 63 13.07 -0.70 -4.89
C GLN A 63 11.89 -1.02 -5.82
N VAL A 64 10.68 -1.01 -5.26
CA VAL A 64 9.44 -1.31 -5.99
C VAL A 64 8.59 -0.06 -6.18
N TYR A 65 8.12 0.15 -7.42
CA TYR A 65 7.24 1.23 -7.82
C TYR A 65 6.15 0.74 -8.75
N GLY A 66 5.12 1.54 -8.98
CA GLY A 66 4.05 1.19 -9.92
C GLY A 66 4.48 1.39 -11.38
N GLU A 67 4.06 0.46 -12.25
CA GLU A 67 4.31 0.50 -13.69
C GLU A 67 3.92 1.85 -14.32
N LYS A 68 2.76 2.41 -13.93
CA LYS A 68 2.30 3.71 -14.44
C LYS A 68 3.27 4.84 -14.11
N ALA A 69 3.78 4.87 -12.88
CA ALA A 69 4.69 5.90 -12.42
C ALA A 69 6.06 5.82 -13.13
N LEU A 70 6.56 4.60 -13.36
CA LEU A 70 7.82 4.42 -14.09
C LEU A 70 7.72 4.80 -15.57
N LYS A 71 6.60 4.48 -16.21
CA LYS A 71 6.32 4.88 -17.60
C LYS A 71 6.21 6.40 -17.75
N GLU A 72 5.55 7.06 -16.81
CA GLU A 72 5.44 8.52 -16.77
C GLU A 72 6.81 9.18 -16.57
N MET A 73 7.61 8.70 -15.61
CA MET A 73 8.98 9.18 -15.38
C MET A 73 9.87 9.01 -16.62
N MET A 74 9.81 7.85 -17.29
CA MET A 74 10.53 7.63 -18.56
C MET A 74 10.10 8.61 -19.65
N LYS A 75 8.81 8.96 -19.73
CA LYS A 75 8.29 9.89 -20.74
C LYS A 75 8.78 11.32 -20.50
N GLU A 76 8.87 11.74 -19.23
CA GLU A 76 9.25 13.10 -18.86
C GLU A 76 10.78 13.31 -18.82
N GLN A 77 11.52 12.34 -18.27
CA GLN A 77 12.96 12.49 -17.99
C GLN A 77 13.84 11.66 -18.95
N GLY A 78 13.26 10.78 -19.75
CA GLY A 78 13.99 9.85 -20.62
C GLY A 78 14.69 8.69 -19.89
N SER A 79 14.70 8.69 -18.56
CA SER A 79 15.32 7.66 -17.71
C SER A 79 14.55 7.48 -16.40
N ILE A 80 14.77 6.36 -15.69
CA ILE A 80 14.15 6.12 -14.39
C ILE A 80 15.15 6.48 -13.30
N ILE A 81 14.86 7.51 -12.53
CA ILE A 81 15.66 7.91 -11.39
C ILE A 81 15.00 7.40 -10.11
N CYS A 82 15.68 6.51 -9.39
CA CYS A 82 15.15 6.01 -8.12
C CYS A 82 15.10 7.16 -7.09
N PRO A 83 13.92 7.54 -6.55
CA PRO A 83 13.84 8.67 -5.63
C PRO A 83 14.57 8.43 -4.30
N LYS A 84 14.77 7.16 -3.91
CA LYS A 84 15.44 6.75 -2.66
C LYS A 84 16.97 6.74 -2.78
N THR A 85 17.51 6.09 -3.81
CA THR A 85 18.97 5.91 -3.97
C THR A 85 19.60 6.89 -4.94
N LYS A 86 18.79 7.63 -5.72
CA LYS A 86 19.21 8.53 -6.81
C LYS A 86 19.91 7.84 -7.98
N GLU A 87 19.95 6.52 -8.01
CA GLU A 87 20.49 5.76 -9.13
C GLU A 87 19.57 5.84 -10.35
N VAL A 88 20.18 5.81 -11.53
CA VAL A 88 19.49 5.92 -12.81
C VAL A 88 19.47 4.56 -13.50
N PHE A 89 18.29 4.16 -13.95
CA PHE A 89 18.06 2.88 -14.62
C PHE A 89 17.29 3.07 -15.93
N CYS A 90 17.45 2.10 -16.83
CA CYS A 90 16.65 1.98 -18.04
C CYS A 90 15.44 1.08 -17.79
N MET A 91 14.31 1.37 -18.46
CA MET A 91 13.09 0.56 -18.37
C MET A 91 13.31 -0.93 -18.67
N LYS A 92 14.29 -1.28 -19.51
CA LYS A 92 14.62 -2.69 -19.84
C LYS A 92 15.12 -3.51 -18.64
N ARG A 93 15.67 -2.85 -17.62
CA ARG A 93 16.19 -3.51 -16.41
C ARG A 93 15.16 -3.56 -15.28
N VAL A 94 13.92 -3.14 -15.55
CA VAL A 94 12.83 -3.14 -14.58
C VAL A 94 12.02 -4.41 -14.80
N GLU A 95 11.78 -5.16 -13.71
CA GLU A 95 11.06 -6.43 -13.77
C GLU A 95 9.72 -6.34 -13.04
N LYS A 96 8.73 -7.09 -13.52
CA LYS A 96 7.44 -7.21 -12.84
C LYS A 96 7.57 -8.19 -11.68
N VAL A 97 7.06 -7.81 -10.51
CA VAL A 97 7.04 -8.68 -9.32
C VAL A 97 5.61 -9.04 -8.94
N TYR A 98 5.46 -10.13 -8.19
CA TYR A 98 4.20 -10.58 -7.65
C TYR A 98 4.34 -10.70 -6.14
N VAL A 99 3.35 -10.19 -5.42
CA VAL A 99 3.23 -10.33 -3.97
C VAL A 99 2.07 -11.28 -3.72
N MET A 100 2.34 -12.38 -3.00
CA MET A 100 1.34 -13.38 -2.61
C MET A 100 0.60 -12.95 -1.35
#